data_AF-A0A3B9MDX5-F1
#
_entry.id   AF-A0A3B9MDX5-F1
#
_cell.length_a   1.000
_cell.length_b   1.000
_cell.length_c   1.000
_cell.angle_alpha   90.00
_cell.angle_beta   90.00
_cell.angle_gamma   90.00
#
_symmetry.space_group_name_H-M   'P 1'
#
loop_
_entity.id
_entity.type
_entity.pdbx_description
1 polymer ?
#
loop_
_entity_poly.entity_id
_entity_poly.type
_entity_poly.pdbx_seq_one_letter_code
_entity_poly.pdbx_strand_id
1 'polypeptide(L)'
;MRGIIGRRLERLSEPAQRMLVAAAVIGRDFDIALLEAFGELSGHELRDAIDEATRSHFLRTAGADRFRFSHDLVRQRVLAALPLPRLQAYHLAVADTLERSYGKSANERAAEIAYHLYQAGTSADAVRTSSYLAIAAT
;
A
#
# COMPACT_ATOMS: atom_id res chain seq x y z
N MET A 1 12.47 -14.10 6.92
CA MET A 1 13.08 -13.53 5.67
C MET A 1 14.62 -13.62 5.76
N ARG A 2 15.37 -13.93 4.69
CA ARG A 2 16.85 -13.97 4.76
C ARG A 2 17.47 -12.59 4.44
N GLY A 3 18.24 -12.02 5.35
CA GLY A 3 19.00 -10.76 5.16
C GLY A 3 18.81 -9.72 6.28
N ILE A 4 19.61 -8.66 6.26
CA ILE A 4 19.61 -7.60 7.31
C ILE A 4 18.25 -6.89 7.40
N ILE A 5 17.60 -6.62 6.27
CA ILE A 5 16.28 -5.96 6.23
C ILE A 5 15.20 -6.84 6.87
N GLY A 6 15.22 -8.15 6.59
CA GLY A 6 14.26 -9.10 7.15
C GLY A 6 14.32 -9.15 8.67
N ARG A 7 15.53 -9.27 9.25
CA ARG A 7 15.71 -9.26 10.70
C ARG A 7 15.29 -7.94 11.35
N ARG A 8 15.49 -6.81 10.66
CA ARG A 8 15.02 -5.51 11.17
C ARG A 8 13.50 -5.40 11.15
N LEU A 9 12.86 -5.97 10.12
CA LEU A 9 11.40 -5.99 10.02
C LEU A 9 10.79 -6.89 11.10
N GLU A 10 11.39 -8.06 11.33
CA GLU A 10 10.99 -9.03 12.38
C GLU A 10 11.14 -8.46 13.81
N ARG A 11 11.85 -7.34 14.00
CA ARG A 11 11.98 -6.64 15.28
C ARG A 11 10.92 -5.57 15.51
N LEU A 12 10.15 -5.23 14.49
CA LEU A 12 9.02 -4.31 14.63
C LEU A 12 7.85 -5.02 15.29
N SER A 13 6.98 -4.25 15.95
CA SER A 13 5.69 -4.76 16.43
C SER A 13 4.85 -5.34 15.28
N GLU A 14 3.95 -6.26 15.61
CA GLU A 14 3.03 -6.83 14.62
C GLU A 14 2.18 -5.75 13.92
N PRO A 15 1.61 -4.74 14.62
CA PRO A 15 0.95 -3.61 13.97
C PRO A 15 1.85 -2.88 12.97
N ALA A 16 3.09 -2.55 13.33
CA ALA A 16 4.03 -1.89 12.43
C ALA A 16 4.37 -2.74 11.19
N GLN A 17 4.49 -4.07 11.35
CA GLN A 17 4.68 -4.97 10.22
C GLN A 17 3.45 -5.00 9.30
N ARG A 18 2.24 -5.12 9.84
CA ARG A 18 0.99 -5.10 9.07
C ARG A 18 0.79 -3.78 8.34
N MET A 19 1.06 -2.67 9.01
CA MET A 19 1.03 -1.33 8.43
C MET A 19 2.02 -1.21 7.26
N LEU A 20 3.27 -1.67 7.42
CA LEU A 20 4.27 -1.63 6.34
C LEU A 20 3.86 -2.48 5.14
N VAL A 21 3.15 -3.59 5.36
CA VAL A 21 2.57 -4.40 4.28
C VAL A 21 1.52 -3.61 3.51
N ALA A 22 0.55 -3.02 4.19
CA ALA A 22 -0.49 -2.20 3.55
C ALA A 22 0.12 -1.03 2.77
N ALA A 23 1.02 -0.27 3.41
CA ALA A 23 1.75 0.84 2.80
C ALA A 23 2.58 0.38 1.58
N ALA A 24 3.25 -0.77 1.66
CA ALA A 24 4.04 -1.31 0.56
C ALA A 24 3.16 -1.61 -0.66
N VAL A 25 1.95 -2.14 -0.47
CA VAL A 25 1.03 -2.37 -1.58
C VAL A 25 0.53 -1.06 -2.16
N ILE A 26 0.05 -0.13 -1.31
CA ILE A 26 -0.43 1.20 -1.71
C ILE A 26 0.59 1.93 -2.59
N GLY A 27 1.87 1.99 -2.19
CA GLY A 27 2.85 2.68 -3.00
C GLY A 27 4.21 2.87 -2.35
N ARG A 28 5.14 3.48 -3.11
CA ARG A 28 6.43 3.93 -2.54
C ARG A 28 6.24 5.14 -1.62
N ASP A 29 5.35 6.03 -2.03
CA ASP A 29 4.94 7.23 -1.33
C ASP A 29 3.43 7.09 -1.06
N PHE A 30 2.98 7.42 0.14
CA PHE A 30 1.59 7.29 0.54
C PHE A 30 1.20 8.39 1.53
N ASP A 31 -0.09 8.69 1.59
CA ASP A 31 -0.67 9.56 2.60
C ASP A 31 -1.32 8.74 3.72
N ILE A 32 -1.36 9.31 4.93
CA ILE A 32 -1.97 8.63 6.10
C ILE A 32 -3.46 8.39 5.84
N ALA A 33 -4.15 9.31 5.16
CA ALA A 33 -5.59 9.25 4.94
C ALA A 33 -6.00 8.01 4.12
N LEU A 34 -5.24 7.65 3.09
CA LEU A 34 -5.44 6.48 2.26
C LEU A 34 -5.12 5.20 3.02
N LEU A 35 -4.07 5.22 3.84
CA LEU A 35 -3.71 4.08 4.69
C LEU A 35 -4.77 3.82 5.77
N GLU A 36 -5.36 4.88 6.34
CA GLU A 36 -6.48 4.82 7.27
C GLU A 36 -7.77 4.37 6.56
N ALA A 37 -8.05 4.88 5.36
CA ALA A 37 -9.19 4.46 4.55
C ALA A 37 -9.09 2.99 4.09
N PHE A 38 -7.88 2.47 3.91
CA PHE A 38 -7.63 1.06 3.62
C PHE A 38 -8.03 0.16 4.80
N GLY A 39 -7.89 0.65 6.03
CA GLY A 39 -8.48 0.03 7.22
C GLY A 39 -7.71 -1.14 7.83
N GLU A 40 -6.43 -1.32 7.51
CA GLU A 40 -5.60 -2.36 8.16
C GLU A 40 -5.40 -2.05 9.66
N LEU A 41 -5.19 -0.76 9.96
CA LEU A 41 -5.11 -0.17 11.30
C LEU A 41 -5.80 1.21 11.27
N SER A 42 -6.20 1.74 12.42
CA SER A 42 -6.83 3.06 12.52
C SER A 42 -6.44 3.81 13.80
N GLY A 43 -6.69 5.13 13.81
CA GLY A 43 -6.53 5.97 15.01
C GLY A 43 -5.12 5.93 15.61
N HIS A 44 -5.03 5.70 16.92
CA HIS A 44 -3.76 5.70 17.66
C HIS A 44 -2.83 4.55 17.24
N GLU A 45 -3.37 3.37 16.98
CA GLU A 45 -2.56 2.21 16.60
C GLU A 45 -1.84 2.42 15.27
N LEU A 46 -2.51 3.05 14.30
CA LEU A 46 -1.88 3.43 13.03
C LEU A 46 -0.75 4.44 13.23
N ARG A 47 -0.97 5.46 14.08
CA ARG A 47 0.04 6.49 14.38
C ARG A 47 1.27 5.89 15.06
N ASP A 48 1.06 5.04 16.08
CA ASP A 48 2.14 4.37 16.80
C ASP A 48 2.96 3.46 15.86
N ALA A 49 2.30 2.75 14.95
CA ALA A 49 2.95 1.94 13.92
C ALA A 49 3.81 2.77 12.96
N ILE A 50 3.30 3.93 12.49
CA ILE A 50 4.04 4.86 11.62
C ILE A 50 5.25 5.43 12.36
N ASP A 51 5.09 5.83 13.62
CA ASP A 51 6.17 6.38 14.45
C ASP A 51 7.25 5.34 14.72
N GLU A 52 6.89 4.10 15.02
CA GLU A 52 7.84 2.99 15.17
C GLU A 52 8.62 2.72 13.88
N ALA A 53 7.92 2.62 12.74
CA ALA A 53 8.55 2.40 11.44
C ALA A 53 9.47 3.56 11.03
N THR A 54 9.12 4.80 11.38
CA THR A 54 9.94 5.99 11.14
C THR A 54 11.18 6.02 12.03
N ARG A 55 11.04 5.77 13.34
CA ARG A 55 12.18 5.64 14.28
C ARG A 55 13.12 4.51 13.89
N SER A 56 12.57 3.44 13.35
CA SER A 56 13.33 2.29 12.85
C SER A 56 13.86 2.48 11.42
N HIS A 57 13.71 3.67 10.83
CA HIS A 57 14.18 4.07 9.50
C HIS A 57 13.64 3.25 8.32
N PHE A 58 12.49 2.60 8.48
CA PHE A 58 11.75 1.99 7.36
C PHE A 58 11.04 3.06 6.52
N LEU A 59 10.55 4.09 7.18
CA LEU A 59 9.86 5.23 6.57
C LEU A 59 10.58 6.55 6.84
N ARG A 60 10.31 7.56 6.00
CA ARG A 60 10.65 8.96 6.22
C ARG A 60 9.46 9.84 5.84
N THR A 61 9.35 11.01 6.47
CA THR A 61 8.38 12.04 6.06
C THR A 61 8.70 12.55 4.65
N ALA A 62 7.65 12.75 3.86
CA ALA A 62 7.68 13.32 2.52
C ALA A 62 6.78 14.57 2.41
N GLY A 63 6.31 15.11 3.53
CA GLY A 63 5.36 16.22 3.62
C GLY A 63 4.43 16.06 4.83
N ALA A 64 3.49 16.99 4.99
CA ALA A 64 2.43 16.88 5.99
C ALA A 64 1.59 15.62 5.70
N ASP A 65 1.48 14.72 6.67
CA ASP A 65 0.77 13.44 6.59
C ASP A 65 1.12 12.56 5.38
N ARG A 66 2.34 12.73 4.86
CA ARG A 66 2.88 11.93 3.75
C ARG A 66 4.18 11.28 4.16
N PHE A 67 4.28 10.00 3.82
CA PHE A 67 5.44 9.17 4.12
C PHE A 67 5.93 8.47 2.86
N ARG A 68 7.19 8.08 2.90
CA ARG A 68 7.76 7.17 1.91
C ARG A 68 8.65 6.14 2.55
N PHE A 69 8.83 5.03 1.84
CA PHE A 69 9.89 4.07 2.17
C PHE A 69 11.26 4.71 2.04
N SER A 70 12.09 4.59 3.09
CA SER A 70 13.47 5.09 3.09
C SER A 70 14.29 4.54 1.92
N HIS A 71 14.01 3.29 1.53
CA HIS A 71 14.68 2.60 0.44
C HIS A 71 13.70 1.69 -0.30
N ASP A 72 13.75 1.68 -1.63
CA ASP A 72 12.87 0.85 -2.45
C ASP A 72 13.05 -0.65 -2.17
N LEU A 73 14.27 -1.09 -1.84
CA LEU A 73 14.56 -2.47 -1.47
C LEU A 73 13.77 -2.94 -0.25
N VAL A 74 13.47 -2.05 0.70
CA VAL A 74 12.65 -2.41 1.87
C VAL A 74 11.23 -2.76 1.42
N ARG A 75 10.61 -1.90 0.61
CA ARG A 75 9.28 -2.15 0.04
C ARG A 75 9.25 -3.45 -0.75
N GLN A 76 10.23 -3.67 -1.63
CA GLN A 76 10.35 -4.91 -2.40
C GLN A 76 10.44 -6.15 -1.51
N ARG A 77 11.17 -6.07 -0.38
CA ARG A 77 11.30 -7.18 0.57
C ARG A 77 10.01 -7.48 1.32
N VAL A 78 9.25 -6.43 1.68
CA VAL A 78 7.93 -6.58 2.29
C VAL A 78 6.99 -7.28 1.32
N LEU A 79 6.90 -6.79 0.07
CA LEU A 79 6.04 -7.36 -0.97
C LEU A 79 6.42 -8.81 -1.30
N ALA A 80 7.72 -9.10 -1.46
CA ALA A 80 8.21 -10.43 -1.82
C ALA A 80 8.00 -11.49 -0.73
N ALA A 81 7.69 -11.08 0.50
CA ALA A 81 7.37 -12.02 1.57
C ALA A 81 5.88 -12.32 1.70
N LEU A 82 5.01 -11.57 1.02
CA LEU A 82 3.59 -11.88 0.97
C LEU A 82 3.35 -13.06 0.03
N PRO A 83 2.56 -14.07 0.45
CA PRO A 83 2.02 -15.05 -0.48
C PRO A 83 1.24 -14.35 -1.60
N LEU A 84 1.44 -14.79 -2.84
CA LEU A 84 0.84 -14.17 -4.03
C LEU A 84 -0.68 -13.95 -3.92
N PRO A 85 -1.51 -14.90 -3.43
CA PRO A 85 -2.95 -14.66 -3.30
C PRO A 85 -3.28 -13.52 -2.33
N ARG A 86 -2.50 -13.37 -1.26
CA ARG A 86 -2.67 -12.27 -0.31
C ARG A 86 -2.25 -10.95 -0.91
N LEU A 87 -1.15 -10.93 -1.66
CA LEU A 87 -0.72 -9.73 -2.38
C LEU A 87 -1.78 -9.26 -3.40
N GLN A 88 -2.35 -10.19 -4.16
CA GLN A 88 -3.45 -9.91 -5.10
C GLN A 88 -4.69 -9.35 -4.41
N ALA A 89 -5.09 -9.94 -3.28
CA ALA A 89 -6.21 -9.44 -2.48
C ALA A 89 -5.96 -8.02 -1.94
N TYR A 90 -4.74 -7.71 -1.50
CA TYR A 90 -4.38 -6.36 -1.07
C TYR A 90 -4.43 -5.38 -2.25
N HIS A 91 -3.96 -5.77 -3.43
CA HIS A 91 -4.05 -4.91 -4.62
C HIS A 91 -5.51 -4.59 -4.98
N LEU A 92 -6.41 -5.57 -4.94
CA LEU A 92 -7.84 -5.35 -5.14
C LEU A 92 -8.41 -4.38 -4.08
N ALA A 93 -8.11 -4.62 -2.81
CA ALA A 93 -8.59 -3.78 -1.71
C ALA A 93 -8.08 -2.34 -1.80
N VAL A 94 -6.86 -2.11 -2.32
CA VAL A 94 -6.35 -0.75 -2.58
C VAL A 94 -7.13 -0.11 -3.72
N ALA A 95 -7.39 -0.81 -4.83
CA ALA A 95 -8.21 -0.27 -5.92
C ALA A 95 -9.60 0.14 -5.43
N ASP A 96 -10.25 -0.70 -4.62
CA ASP A 96 -11.57 -0.40 -4.05
C ASP A 96 -11.50 0.80 -3.08
N THR A 97 -10.42 0.91 -2.32
CA THR A 97 -10.21 2.05 -1.40
C THR A 97 -10.04 3.34 -2.18
N LEU A 98 -9.21 3.36 -3.23
CA LEU A 98 -9.02 4.53 -4.09
C LEU A 98 -10.36 4.99 -4.69
N GLU A 99 -11.15 4.06 -5.24
CA GLU A 99 -12.47 4.41 -5.78
C GLU A 99 -13.40 5.01 -4.73
N ARG A 100 -13.49 4.42 -3.53
CA ARG A 100 -14.33 4.93 -2.46
C ARG A 100 -13.87 6.30 -1.96
N SER A 101 -12.56 6.49 -1.81
CA SER A 101 -11.96 7.73 -1.30
C SER A 101 -12.09 8.90 -2.27
N TYR A 102 -11.97 8.66 -3.58
CA TYR A 102 -12.03 9.72 -4.60
C TYR A 102 -13.40 9.87 -5.27
N GLY A 103 -14.28 8.87 -5.16
CA GLY A 103 -15.65 8.94 -5.65
C GLY A 103 -15.73 9.39 -7.11
N LYS A 104 -16.38 10.54 -7.35
CA LYS A 104 -16.52 11.10 -8.71
C LYS A 104 -15.19 11.47 -9.38
N SER A 105 -14.15 11.74 -8.58
CA SER A 105 -12.80 12.03 -9.07
C SER A 105 -11.92 10.79 -9.22
N ALA A 106 -12.45 9.58 -9.03
CA ALA A 106 -11.68 8.34 -9.22
C ALA A 106 -11.06 8.22 -10.62
N ASN A 107 -11.75 8.74 -11.65
CA ASN A 107 -11.23 8.75 -13.03
C ASN A 107 -9.94 9.56 -13.18
N GLU A 108 -9.71 10.59 -12.36
CA GLU A 108 -8.46 11.36 -12.34
C GLU A 108 -7.27 10.51 -11.89
N ARG A 109 -7.53 9.39 -11.21
CA ARG A 109 -6.55 8.40 -10.76
C ARG A 109 -6.68 7.07 -11.48
N ALA A 110 -7.27 7.06 -12.67
CA ALA A 110 -7.52 5.83 -13.41
C ALA A 110 -6.27 4.99 -13.63
N ALA A 111 -5.11 5.62 -13.88
CA ALA A 111 -3.84 4.90 -14.03
C ALA A 111 -3.41 4.14 -12.75
N GLU A 112 -3.58 4.77 -11.59
CA GLU A 112 -3.27 4.16 -10.29
C GLU A 112 -4.24 3.00 -9.99
N ILE A 113 -5.54 3.22 -10.17
CA ILE A 113 -6.58 2.20 -9.98
C ILE A 113 -6.35 1.02 -10.95
N ALA A 114 -6.10 1.29 -12.22
CA ALA A 114 -5.81 0.28 -13.24
C ALA A 114 -4.59 -0.57 -12.88
N TYR A 115 -3.52 0.06 -12.39
CA TYR A 115 -2.34 -0.66 -11.92
C TYR A 115 -2.69 -1.65 -10.81
N HIS A 116 -3.46 -1.23 -9.81
CA HIS A 116 -3.86 -2.10 -8.70
C HIS A 116 -4.79 -3.23 -9.16
N LEU A 117 -5.77 -2.94 -10.01
CA LEU A 117 -6.65 -3.96 -10.57
C LEU A 117 -5.88 -4.99 -11.40
N TYR A 118 -4.92 -4.54 -12.22
CA TYR A 118 -4.06 -5.43 -13.00
C TYR A 118 -3.20 -6.34 -12.10
N GLN A 119 -2.59 -5.78 -11.04
CA GLN A 119 -1.79 -6.56 -10.08
C GLN A 119 -2.63 -7.54 -9.25
N ALA A 120 -3.92 -7.26 -9.05
CA ALA A 120 -4.84 -8.18 -8.40
C ALA A 120 -5.14 -9.44 -9.24
N GLY A 121 -4.83 -9.43 -10.54
CA GLY A 121 -5.00 -10.58 -11.41
C GLY A 121 -6.43 -11.12 -11.39
N THR A 122 -6.58 -12.43 -11.15
CA THR A 122 -7.90 -13.10 -11.13
C THR A 122 -8.80 -12.69 -9.97
N SER A 123 -8.28 -11.94 -8.97
CA SER A 123 -9.11 -11.37 -7.91
C SER A 123 -9.90 -10.15 -8.39
N ALA A 124 -9.45 -9.45 -9.44
CA ALA A 124 -10.16 -8.30 -10.00
C ALA A 124 -11.11 -8.70 -11.14
N ASP A 125 -12.20 -7.96 -11.26
CA ASP A 125 -13.10 -8.06 -12.41
C ASP A 125 -12.40 -7.56 -13.69
N ALA A 126 -12.44 -8.38 -14.75
CA ALA A 126 -11.73 -8.10 -15.99
C ALA A 126 -12.29 -6.90 -16.74
N VAL A 127 -13.61 -6.68 -16.67
CA VAL A 127 -14.29 -5.54 -17.34
C VAL A 127 -13.98 -4.24 -16.62
N ARG A 128 -13.98 -4.23 -15.29
CA ARG A 128 -13.56 -3.09 -14.48
C ARG A 128 -12.10 -2.75 -14.75
N THR A 129 -11.23 -3.76 -14.80
CA THR A 129 -9.79 -3.57 -15.09
C THR A 129 -9.58 -2.94 -16.47
N SER A 130 -10.22 -3.47 -17.51
CA SER A 130 -10.10 -2.92 -18.87
C SER A 130 -10.69 -1.51 -18.98
N SER A 131 -11.76 -1.21 -18.25
CA SER A 131 -12.38 0.12 -18.23
C SER A 131 -11.42 1.18 -17.68
N TYR A 132 -10.77 0.92 -16.53
CA TYR A 132 -9.80 1.87 -15.97
C TYR A 132 -8.52 1.98 -16.82
N LEU A 133 -8.07 0.89 -17.44
CA LEU A 133 -6.95 0.95 -18.40
C LEU A 133 -7.28 1.85 -19.59
N ALA A 134 -8.51 1.80 -20.10
CA ALA A 134 -8.96 2.66 -21.20
C ALA A 134 -9.01 4.15 -20.80
N ILE A 135 -9.52 4.46 -19.60
CA ILE A 135 -9.56 5.83 -19.07
C ILE A 135 -8.13 6.35 -18.81
N ALA A 136 -7.21 5.49 -18.36
CA ALA A 136 -5.82 5.88 -18.10
C ALA A 136 -5.00 6.21 -19.36
N ALA A 137 -5.49 5.82 -20.55
CA ALA A 137 -4.80 6.00 -21.82
C ALA A 137 -5.21 7.29 -22.58
N THR A 138 -6.13 8.07 -22.03
CA THR A 138 -6.62 9.35 -22.59
C THR A 138 -5.90 10.54 -21.98
#